data_AF-F4B7B9-F1
#
_entry.id   AF-F4B7B9-F1
#
_cell.length_a   1.000
_cell.length_b   1.000
_cell.length_c   1.000
_cell.angle_alpha   90.00
_cell.angle_beta   90.00
_cell.angle_gamma   90.00
#
_symmetry.space_group_name_H-M   'P 1'
#
loop_
_entity.id
_entity.type
_entity.pdbx_description
1 polymer ?
#
loop_
_entity_poly.entity_id
_entity_poly.type
_entity_poly.pdbx_seq_one_letter_code
_entity_poly.pdbx_strand_id
1 'polypeptide(L)'
;MIVKHLRCEETSTLPVIHRVRFNISMFYNYRGLGQCFMAFIFGVKNNIGKLILVSGSNKGVANFTFYVKVYCTNSFHTRLYKVIKSCVINYSNYITISTIKVPARTVWIYVNATEEGPSSYYPIPRIEYIINKGLLSSSLIFTEFLSIIMIYLSYTFYARLIDSGSVEFIISRPITRAELYFIRLSSGILTAIVASAIFGSVFGLSFSLMIHCFAMYTVSILILMLLPILTFHYTLGFTLSNFIKSSTKTLGLSIVIFILITVINKILPILLEINTLSKALYSINPISISYVASYLLTHFTLAGAPFNIGISITVQLAWIIGLLVLGYLRFRKMDI
;
A
#
# COMPACT_ATOMS: atom_id res chain seq x y z
N MET A 1 -8.59 -56.36 5.77
CA MET A 1 -8.80 -54.92 5.55
C MET A 1 -8.00 -54.18 6.61
N ILE A 2 -6.80 -53.70 6.27
CA ILE A 2 -5.88 -53.07 7.21
C ILE A 2 -6.29 -51.61 7.38
N VAL A 3 -6.93 -51.29 8.50
CA VAL A 3 -7.18 -49.90 8.91
C VAL A 3 -5.83 -49.30 9.30
N LYS A 4 -5.18 -48.59 8.38
CA LYS A 4 -4.03 -47.74 8.71
C LYS A 4 -4.52 -46.62 9.62
N HIS A 5 -4.20 -46.71 10.91
CA HIS A 5 -4.29 -45.56 11.80
C HIS A 5 -3.39 -44.44 11.26
N LEU A 6 -4.01 -43.34 10.82
CA LEU A 6 -3.31 -42.10 10.50
C LEU A 6 -2.64 -41.58 11.78
N ARG A 7 -1.33 -41.79 11.90
CA ARG A 7 -0.51 -41.20 12.95
C ARG A 7 -0.26 -39.73 12.60
N CYS A 8 -0.98 -38.83 13.25
CA CYS A 8 -0.63 -37.41 13.24
C CYS A 8 0.45 -37.20 14.31
N GLU A 9 1.72 -37.10 13.89
CA GLU A 9 2.82 -36.80 14.81
C GLU A 9 2.99 -35.28 14.96
N GLU A 10 2.96 -34.80 16.21
CA GLU A 10 3.45 -33.46 16.55
C GLU A 10 4.98 -33.49 16.45
N THR A 11 5.53 -33.14 15.28
CA THR A 11 6.99 -33.11 15.10
C THR A 11 7.59 -31.92 15.84
N SER A 12 8.09 -32.20 17.05
CA SER A 12 8.92 -31.33 17.87
C SER A 12 10.41 -31.54 17.56
N THR A 13 10.89 -31.10 16.41
CA THR A 13 12.33 -31.14 16.08
C THR A 13 12.77 -29.93 15.26
N LEU A 14 12.53 -28.73 15.78
CA LEU A 14 13.35 -27.57 15.42
C LEU A 14 13.93 -26.99 16.71
N PRO A 15 15.25 -26.69 16.75
CA PRO A 15 15.93 -26.23 17.94
C PRO A 15 15.29 -24.95 18.47
N VAL A 16 15.25 -24.83 19.79
CA VAL A 16 14.87 -23.62 20.53
C VAL A 16 15.82 -22.50 20.11
N ILE A 17 15.45 -21.78 19.06
CA ILE A 17 15.98 -20.46 18.77
C ILE A 17 14.95 -19.50 19.34
N HIS A 18 15.35 -18.76 20.37
CA HIS A 18 14.70 -17.53 20.81
C HIS A 18 14.68 -16.50 19.66
N ARG A 19 13.84 -16.73 18.65
CA ARG A 19 13.37 -15.75 17.68
C ARG A 19 11.92 -16.06 17.42
N VAL A 20 11.14 -15.81 18.45
CA VAL A 20 9.72 -15.61 18.30
C VAL A 20 9.53 -14.29 17.51
N ARG A 21 9.73 -14.34 16.19
CA ARG A 21 9.09 -13.39 15.27
C ARG A 21 7.65 -13.87 15.13
N PHE A 22 6.86 -13.66 16.18
CA PHE A 22 5.41 -13.65 16.01
C PHE A 22 5.09 -12.39 15.22
N ASN A 23 4.94 -12.54 13.90
CA ASN A 23 4.20 -11.57 13.12
C ASN A 23 2.72 -11.73 13.48
N ILE A 24 2.32 -11.31 14.69
CA ILE A 24 0.93 -11.05 15.04
C ILE A 24 0.61 -9.66 14.46
N SER A 25 0.66 -9.59 13.14
CA SER A 25 -0.04 -8.58 12.39
C SER A 25 -1.21 -9.29 11.74
N MET A 26 -2.42 -8.83 12.03
CA MET A 26 -3.66 -9.19 11.36
C MET A 26 -4.36 -10.46 11.86
N PHE A 27 -5.28 -10.25 12.82
CA PHE A 27 -6.59 -10.88 12.70
C PHE A 27 -7.57 -9.79 12.24
N TYR A 28 -7.84 -9.74 10.94
CA TYR A 28 -9.02 -9.06 10.37
C TYR A 28 -9.88 -10.13 9.73
N ASN A 29 -10.61 -10.90 10.55
CA ASN A 29 -11.59 -11.84 10.03
C ASN A 29 -12.94 -11.14 9.95
N TYR A 30 -13.15 -10.30 8.93
CA TYR A 30 -14.48 -9.81 8.58
C TYR A 30 -15.19 -10.87 7.75
N ARG A 31 -15.78 -11.85 8.41
CA ARG A 31 -16.80 -12.69 7.78
C ARG A 31 -18.15 -12.22 8.27
N GLY A 32 -18.88 -11.56 7.36
CA GLY A 32 -20.29 -11.26 7.55
C GLY A 32 -21.06 -12.58 7.68
N LEU A 33 -21.39 -12.93 8.91
CA LEU A 33 -22.39 -13.93 9.25
C LEU A 33 -23.23 -13.32 10.37
N GLY A 34 -24.16 -12.44 10.00
CA GLY A 34 -25.34 -12.08 10.81
C GLY A 34 -25.14 -11.49 12.20
N GLN A 35 -23.93 -11.15 12.63
CA GLN A 35 -23.63 -10.70 13.99
C GLN A 35 -22.81 -9.41 13.95
N CYS A 36 -23.27 -8.37 14.63
CA CYS A 36 -22.76 -7.00 14.55
C CYS A 36 -21.52 -6.78 15.44
N PHE A 37 -20.54 -7.69 15.42
CA PHE A 37 -19.38 -7.61 16.31
C PHE A 37 -18.04 -7.52 15.58
N MET A 38 -17.06 -6.95 16.28
CA MET A 38 -15.70 -6.72 15.84
C MET A 38 -14.76 -6.95 17.00
N ALA A 39 -13.67 -7.66 16.75
CA ALA A 39 -12.65 -7.92 17.78
C ALA A 39 -11.28 -7.55 17.22
N PHE A 40 -10.58 -6.68 17.93
CA PHE A 40 -9.20 -6.31 17.63
C PHE A 40 -8.29 -6.79 18.75
N ILE A 41 -7.20 -7.47 18.43
CA ILE A 41 -6.19 -7.88 19.41
C ILE A 41 -4.88 -7.21 19.06
N PHE A 42 -4.39 -6.35 19.97
CA PHE A 42 -3.19 -5.55 19.79
C PHE A 42 -2.12 -5.88 20.84
N GLY A 43 -0.86 -5.60 20.48
CA GLY A 43 0.23 -5.55 21.46
C GLY A 43 0.47 -6.86 22.21
N VAL A 44 0.40 -8.00 21.51
CA VAL A 44 0.61 -9.31 22.14
C VAL A 44 2.08 -9.44 22.57
N LYS A 45 2.34 -9.32 23.88
CA LYS A 45 3.66 -9.55 24.49
C LYS A 45 3.52 -10.63 25.56
N ASN A 46 4.44 -11.60 25.57
CA ASN A 46 4.40 -12.73 26.51
C ASN A 46 3.04 -13.46 26.52
N ASN A 47 2.44 -13.69 25.35
CA ASN A 47 1.12 -14.35 25.20
C ASN A 47 -0.06 -13.57 25.79
N ILE A 48 0.09 -12.27 26.05
CA ILE A 48 -0.97 -11.39 26.56
C ILE A 48 -1.15 -10.25 25.56
N GLY A 49 -2.35 -10.12 25.00
CA GLY A 49 -2.75 -9.02 24.11
C GLY A 49 -3.84 -8.14 24.73
N LYS A 50 -3.95 -6.91 24.25
CA LYS A 50 -5.11 -6.05 24.50
C LYS A 50 -6.20 -6.37 23.48
N LEU A 51 -7.35 -6.81 23.94
CA LEU A 51 -8.56 -6.99 23.14
C LEU A 51 -9.39 -5.70 23.19
N ILE A 52 -9.82 -5.23 22.04
CA ILE A 52 -10.88 -4.24 21.89
C ILE A 52 -12.01 -4.95 21.14
N LEU A 53 -13.13 -5.15 21.83
CA LEU A 53 -14.34 -5.72 21.27
C LEU A 53 -15.35 -4.59 21.04
N VAL A 54 -15.87 -4.48 19.83
CA VAL A 54 -16.94 -3.55 19.47
C VAL A 54 -18.14 -4.39 19.06
N SER A 55 -19.29 -4.23 19.70
CA SER A 55 -20.53 -4.96 19.39
C SER A 55 -21.66 -3.98 19.08
N GLY A 56 -22.62 -4.44 18.28
CA GLY A 56 -23.88 -3.75 18.02
C GLY A 56 -24.88 -3.85 19.17
N SER A 57 -24.63 -4.71 20.17
CA SER A 57 -25.39 -4.78 21.42
C SER A 57 -24.58 -4.28 22.60
N ASN A 58 -25.28 -3.74 23.60
CA ASN A 58 -24.66 -3.39 24.87
C ASN A 58 -24.42 -4.60 25.77
N LYS A 59 -24.93 -5.80 25.44
CA LYS A 59 -24.68 -7.02 26.21
C LYS A 59 -24.57 -8.23 25.29
N GLY A 60 -23.69 -9.16 25.65
CA GLY A 60 -23.62 -10.46 24.99
C GLY A 60 -22.35 -11.23 25.33
N VAL A 61 -22.14 -12.30 24.56
CA VAL A 61 -21.08 -13.28 24.82
C VAL A 61 -20.28 -13.51 23.55
N ALA A 62 -18.95 -13.38 23.63
CA ALA A 62 -18.02 -13.63 22.53
C ALA A 62 -17.10 -14.82 22.85
N ASN A 63 -17.17 -15.84 22.01
CA ASN A 63 -16.38 -17.06 22.10
C ASN A 63 -15.19 -16.99 21.15
N PHE A 64 -13.98 -16.99 21.70
CA PHE A 64 -12.72 -17.02 20.96
C PHE A 64 -12.16 -18.44 20.95
N THR A 65 -11.86 -18.97 19.77
CA THR A 65 -11.27 -20.30 19.57
C THR A 65 -9.93 -20.15 18.84
N PHE A 66 -8.87 -20.67 19.43
CA PHE A 66 -7.49 -20.56 18.96
C PHE A 66 -7.08 -21.88 18.28
N TYR A 67 -6.43 -21.80 17.12
CA TYR A 67 -6.02 -22.94 16.32
C TYR A 67 -4.52 -22.93 16.02
N VAL A 68 -3.92 -24.12 15.95
CA VAL A 68 -2.57 -24.36 15.42
C VAL A 68 -2.68 -25.03 14.05
N LYS A 69 -1.69 -24.78 13.19
CA LYS A 69 -1.55 -25.49 11.92
C LYS A 69 -0.96 -26.88 12.17
N VAL A 70 -1.61 -27.92 11.66
CA VAL A 70 -1.12 -29.31 11.70
C VAL A 70 -0.83 -29.76 10.27
N TYR A 71 0.35 -30.36 10.05
CA TYR A 71 0.71 -30.97 8.78
C TYR A 71 0.56 -32.48 8.89
N CYS A 72 -0.28 -33.08 8.05
CA CYS A 72 -0.34 -34.52 7.89
C CYS A 72 0.62 -34.92 6.76
N THR A 73 1.50 -35.88 7.04
CA THR A 73 2.61 -36.25 6.14
C THR A 73 2.24 -37.19 5.01
N ASN A 74 0.99 -37.67 4.91
CA ASN A 74 0.62 -38.63 3.88
C ASN A 74 -0.65 -38.22 3.11
N SER A 75 -0.42 -37.84 1.86
CA SER A 75 -1.39 -37.68 0.75
C SER A 75 -2.37 -36.50 0.84
N PHE A 76 -2.22 -35.59 -0.14
CA PHE A 76 -2.94 -34.34 -0.34
C PHE A 76 -2.74 -33.28 0.76
N HIS A 77 -2.17 -32.14 0.38
CA HIS A 77 -1.96 -30.94 1.20
C HIS A 77 -3.29 -30.30 1.68
N THR A 78 -4.06 -31.01 2.50
CA THR A 78 -5.18 -30.44 3.23
C THR A 78 -4.61 -29.76 4.47
N ARG A 79 -4.69 -28.43 4.50
CA ARG A 79 -4.29 -27.64 5.66
C ARG A 79 -5.29 -27.91 6.78
N LEU A 80 -4.92 -28.75 7.75
CA LEU A 80 -5.75 -29.05 8.91
C LEU A 80 -5.38 -28.12 10.07
N TYR A 81 -6.41 -27.64 10.76
CA TYR A 81 -6.29 -26.77 11.93
C TYR A 81 -6.80 -27.51 13.16
N LYS A 82 -5.99 -27.57 14.21
CA LYS A 82 -6.36 -28.18 15.51
C LYS A 82 -6.64 -27.07 16.51
N VAL A 83 -7.77 -27.14 17.21
CA VAL A 83 -8.10 -26.21 18.29
C VAL A 83 -7.12 -26.43 19.46
N ILE A 84 -6.48 -25.35 19.91
CA ILE A 84 -5.56 -25.35 21.06
C ILE A 84 -6.29 -24.95 22.34
N LYS A 85 -7.16 -23.94 22.24
CA LYS A 85 -7.87 -23.35 23.38
C LYS A 85 -9.13 -22.66 22.89
N SER A 86 -10.12 -22.52 23.76
CA SER A 86 -11.19 -21.53 23.62
C SER A 86 -11.32 -20.71 24.90
N CYS A 87 -11.78 -19.47 24.78
CA CYS A 87 -12.17 -18.64 25.92
C CYS A 87 -13.42 -17.83 25.61
N VAL A 88 -14.20 -17.55 26.64
CA VAL A 88 -15.45 -16.81 26.56
C VAL A 88 -15.26 -15.44 27.21
N ILE A 89 -15.74 -14.39 26.54
CA ILE A 89 -15.70 -13.03 27.04
C ILE A 89 -17.10 -12.48 27.04
N ASN A 90 -17.60 -12.16 28.24
CA ASN A 90 -18.87 -11.46 28.41
C ASN A 90 -18.61 -9.96 28.30
N TYR A 91 -19.42 -9.28 27.51
CA TYR A 91 -19.36 -7.82 27.37
C TYR A 91 -20.68 -7.20 27.85
N SER A 92 -20.55 -6.03 28.46
CA SER A 92 -21.68 -5.25 29.00
C SER A 92 -21.73 -3.82 28.46
N ASN A 93 -20.90 -3.52 27.46
CA ASN A 93 -20.83 -2.24 26.76
C ASN A 93 -20.61 -2.48 25.27
N TYR A 94 -21.06 -1.54 24.43
CA TYR A 94 -20.80 -1.52 22.99
C TYR A 94 -19.31 -1.59 22.65
N ILE A 95 -18.45 -1.03 23.50
CA ILE A 95 -16.99 -1.14 23.39
C ILE A 95 -16.46 -1.73 24.69
N THR A 96 -15.81 -2.88 24.58
CA THR A 96 -15.19 -3.58 25.71
C THR A 96 -13.69 -3.69 25.45
N ILE A 97 -12.89 -3.08 26.32
CA ILE A 97 -11.44 -3.19 26.29
C ILE A 97 -11.02 -4.15 27.40
N SER A 98 -10.38 -5.24 27.04
CA SER A 98 -9.93 -6.26 28.00
C SER A 98 -8.56 -6.81 27.62
N THR A 99 -7.99 -7.65 28.47
CA THR A 99 -6.77 -8.39 28.15
C THR A 99 -7.11 -9.82 27.79
N ILE A 100 -6.55 -10.33 26.69
CA ILE A 100 -6.75 -11.70 26.24
C ILE A 100 -5.42 -12.47 26.25
N LYS A 101 -5.44 -13.68 26.84
CA LYS A 101 -4.28 -14.56 26.87
C LYS A 101 -4.29 -15.46 25.62
N VAL A 102 -3.44 -15.14 24.66
CA VAL A 102 -3.31 -15.87 23.39
C VAL A 102 -2.35 -17.06 23.58
N PRO A 103 -2.79 -18.32 23.41
CA PRO A 103 -1.91 -19.47 23.56
C PRO A 103 -0.68 -19.38 22.64
N ALA A 104 0.47 -19.86 23.12
CA ALA A 104 1.65 -19.99 22.29
C ALA A 104 1.33 -20.87 21.07
N ARG A 105 1.93 -20.55 19.91
CA ARG A 105 1.74 -21.26 18.63
C ARG A 105 0.34 -21.11 18.01
N THR A 106 -0.48 -20.18 18.48
CA THR A 106 -1.72 -19.80 17.78
C THR A 106 -1.38 -19.28 16.39
N VAL A 107 -1.99 -19.90 15.38
CA VAL A 107 -1.93 -19.48 13.97
C VAL A 107 -3.24 -18.85 13.55
N TRP A 108 -4.37 -19.38 14.05
CA TRP A 108 -5.69 -18.82 13.77
C TRP A 108 -6.54 -18.57 15.00
N ILE A 109 -7.35 -17.51 14.97
CA ILE A 109 -8.37 -17.20 15.98
C ILE A 109 -9.72 -17.09 15.26
N TYR A 110 -10.67 -17.91 15.67
CA TYR A 110 -12.07 -17.81 15.28
C TYR A 110 -12.84 -17.13 16.41
N VAL A 111 -13.77 -16.25 16.07
CA VAL A 111 -14.63 -15.57 17.04
C VAL A 111 -16.07 -15.81 16.64
N ASN A 112 -16.89 -16.23 17.60
CA ASN A 112 -18.33 -16.41 17.44
C ASN A 112 -19.03 -15.64 18.57
N ALA A 113 -19.94 -14.73 18.26
CA ALA A 113 -20.58 -13.89 19.28
C ALA A 113 -22.11 -13.95 19.19
N THR A 114 -22.78 -14.27 20.28
CA THR A 114 -24.25 -14.24 20.35
C THR A 114 -24.69 -12.89 20.91
N GLU A 115 -25.48 -12.14 20.12
CA GLU A 115 -26.06 -10.85 20.52
C GLU A 115 -27.51 -11.05 20.97
N GLU A 116 -27.90 -10.42 22.08
CA GLU A 116 -29.30 -10.22 22.45
C GLU A 116 -29.69 -8.79 22.01
N GLY A 117 -30.56 -8.65 21.00
CA GLY A 117 -31.08 -7.35 20.55
C GLY A 117 -31.40 -7.28 19.05
N PRO A 118 -32.18 -6.27 18.60
CA PRO A 118 -32.58 -6.11 17.20
C PRO A 118 -31.36 -5.87 16.30
N SER A 119 -31.26 -6.71 15.27
CA SER A 119 -30.17 -6.77 14.30
C SER A 119 -30.28 -5.65 13.25
N SER A 120 -29.40 -4.66 13.32
CA SER A 120 -28.89 -3.93 12.15
C SER A 120 -27.88 -2.85 12.55
N TYR A 121 -26.63 -3.26 12.82
CA TYR A 121 -25.50 -2.32 12.82
C TYR A 121 -24.30 -2.93 12.11
N TYR A 122 -23.99 -2.43 10.92
CA TYR A 122 -22.78 -2.87 10.22
C TYR A 122 -21.55 -2.36 10.96
N PRO A 123 -20.50 -3.18 11.11
CA PRO A 123 -19.23 -2.67 11.59
C PRO A 123 -18.69 -1.61 10.62
N ILE A 124 -18.65 -0.37 11.09
CA ILE A 124 -18.25 0.86 10.39
C ILE A 124 -17.00 0.68 9.49
N PRO A 125 -15.92 -0.03 9.91
CA PRO A 125 -14.74 -0.29 9.07
C PRO A 125 -14.96 -1.09 7.78
N ARG A 126 -15.96 -1.99 7.68
CA ARG A 126 -16.19 -2.78 6.45
C ARG A 126 -16.87 -1.92 5.38
N ILE A 127 -17.81 -1.07 5.78
CA ILE A 127 -18.46 -0.12 4.87
C ILE A 127 -17.40 0.87 4.37
N GLU A 128 -16.60 1.44 5.26
CA GLU A 128 -15.49 2.34 4.88
C GLU A 128 -14.48 1.66 3.94
N TYR A 129 -14.09 0.40 4.20
CA TYR A 129 -13.22 -0.36 3.30
C TYR A 129 -13.82 -0.53 1.90
N ILE A 130 -15.10 -0.91 1.79
CA ILE A 130 -15.77 -1.12 0.50
C ILE A 130 -15.88 0.20 -0.27
N ILE A 131 -16.28 1.26 0.42
CA ILE A 131 -16.42 2.59 -0.16
C ILE A 131 -15.04 3.12 -0.61
N ASN A 132 -14.03 3.06 0.25
CA ASN A 132 -12.69 3.56 -0.07
C ASN A 132 -12.02 2.73 -1.17
N LYS A 133 -12.36 1.45 -1.31
CA LYS A 133 -11.94 0.64 -2.46
C LYS A 133 -12.53 1.18 -3.77
N GLY A 134 -13.80 1.62 -3.74
CA GLY A 134 -14.43 2.33 -4.85
C GLY A 134 -13.69 3.62 -5.18
N LEU A 135 -13.45 4.48 -4.18
CA LEU A 135 -12.67 5.71 -4.35
C LEU A 135 -11.28 5.45 -4.96
N LEU A 136 -10.56 4.46 -4.43
CA LEU A 136 -9.25 4.05 -4.92
C LEU A 136 -9.35 3.68 -6.41
N SER A 137 -10.31 2.83 -6.79
CA SER A 137 -10.47 2.40 -8.18
C SER A 137 -10.73 3.56 -9.15
N SER A 138 -11.55 4.54 -8.77
CA SER A 138 -11.80 5.73 -9.57
C SER A 138 -10.56 6.63 -9.66
N SER A 139 -9.84 6.80 -8.55
CA SER A 139 -8.63 7.63 -8.49
C SER A 139 -7.47 7.07 -9.33
N LEU A 140 -7.42 5.75 -9.55
CA LEU A 140 -6.41 5.12 -10.39
C LEU A 140 -6.49 5.57 -11.86
N ILE A 141 -7.70 5.79 -12.39
CA ILE A 141 -7.90 6.28 -13.77
C ILE A 141 -7.27 7.67 -13.93
N PHE A 142 -7.53 8.57 -12.97
CA PHE A 142 -6.92 9.90 -12.96
C PHE A 142 -5.41 9.85 -12.78
N THR A 143 -4.93 8.92 -11.95
CA THR A 143 -3.49 8.73 -11.71
C THR A 143 -2.77 8.31 -12.99
N GLU A 144 -3.34 7.37 -13.75
CA GLU A 144 -2.81 6.92 -15.04
C GLU A 144 -2.85 8.06 -16.09
N PHE A 145 -3.99 8.74 -16.22
CA PHE A 145 -4.16 9.83 -17.18
C PHE A 145 -3.22 11.02 -16.90
N LEU A 146 -3.15 11.47 -15.64
CA LEU A 146 -2.26 12.58 -15.26
C LEU A 146 -0.79 12.21 -15.41
N SER A 147 -0.40 10.94 -15.21
CA SER A 147 0.97 10.50 -15.47
C SER A 147 1.35 10.65 -16.94
N ILE A 148 0.44 10.32 -17.87
CA ILE A 148 0.66 10.53 -19.32
C ILE A 148 0.80 12.04 -19.62
N ILE A 149 -0.04 12.88 -19.00
CA ILE A 149 0.07 14.34 -19.14
C ILE A 149 1.43 14.83 -18.64
N MET A 150 1.94 14.34 -17.51
CA MET A 150 3.26 14.73 -17.00
C MET A 150 4.40 14.29 -17.92
N ILE A 151 4.30 13.13 -18.55
CA ILE A 151 5.25 12.69 -19.59
C ILE A 151 5.20 13.66 -20.78
N TYR A 152 4.00 13.99 -21.26
CA TYR A 152 3.83 14.94 -22.36
C TYR A 152 4.34 16.34 -21.99
N LEU A 153 4.17 16.77 -20.74
CA LEU A 153 4.69 18.03 -20.23
C LEU A 153 6.22 18.06 -20.25
N SER A 154 6.88 16.96 -19.89
CA SER A 154 8.34 16.86 -19.98
C SER A 154 8.83 16.97 -21.43
N TYR A 155 8.07 16.41 -22.37
CA TYR A 155 8.34 16.53 -23.80
C TYR A 155 8.19 17.98 -24.29
N THR A 156 7.09 18.66 -23.95
CA THR A 156 6.84 20.03 -24.43
C THR A 156 7.75 21.07 -23.79
N PHE A 157 8.02 20.95 -22.49
CA PHE A 157 8.83 21.92 -21.74
C PHE A 157 10.32 21.75 -21.91
N TYR A 158 10.79 20.59 -22.39
CA TYR A 158 12.21 20.30 -22.43
C TYR A 158 12.67 19.54 -23.67
N ALA A 159 12.18 18.31 -23.90
CA ALA A 159 12.68 17.46 -24.99
C ALA A 159 12.60 18.16 -26.36
N ARG A 160 11.48 18.83 -26.63
CA ARG A 160 11.26 19.57 -27.88
C ARG A 160 12.24 20.72 -28.06
N LEU A 161 12.61 21.43 -26.98
CA LEU A 161 13.54 22.56 -27.03
C LEU A 161 14.97 22.11 -27.33
N ILE A 162 15.36 20.93 -26.85
CA ILE A 162 16.66 20.32 -27.15
C ILE A 162 16.72 19.96 -28.64
N ASP A 163 15.69 19.25 -29.13
CA ASP A 163 15.62 18.78 -30.52
C ASP A 163 15.56 19.93 -31.53
N SER A 164 14.92 21.05 -31.17
CA SER A 164 14.85 22.26 -32.01
C SER A 164 16.07 23.18 -31.91
N GLY A 165 17.10 22.83 -31.13
CA GLY A 165 18.27 23.69 -30.88
C GLY A 165 17.95 24.97 -30.09
N SER A 166 16.73 25.12 -29.57
CA SER A 166 16.33 26.34 -28.85
C SER A 166 17.04 26.49 -27.51
N VAL A 167 17.52 25.38 -26.94
CA VAL A 167 18.33 25.40 -25.71
C VAL A 167 19.67 26.12 -25.93
N GLU A 168 20.32 25.96 -27.09
CA GLU A 168 21.56 26.67 -27.46
C GLU A 168 21.34 28.19 -27.43
N PHE A 169 20.25 28.62 -28.06
CA PHE A 169 19.87 30.03 -28.11
C PHE A 169 19.55 30.63 -26.73
N ILE A 170 19.02 29.84 -25.79
CA ILE A 170 18.73 30.32 -24.43
C ILE A 170 20.02 30.43 -23.62
N ILE A 171 20.97 29.50 -23.80
CA ILE A 171 22.25 29.49 -23.07
C ILE A 171 23.22 30.57 -23.58
N SER A 172 23.03 31.09 -24.81
CA SER A 172 23.83 32.22 -25.30
C SER A 172 23.54 33.55 -24.59
N ARG A 173 22.46 33.61 -23.80
CA ARG A 173 22.11 34.72 -22.89
C ARG A 173 22.81 34.54 -21.53
N PRO A 174 22.80 35.54 -20.63
CA PRO A 174 23.40 35.40 -19.29
C PRO A 174 22.57 34.51 -18.35
N ILE A 175 22.32 33.25 -18.76
CA ILE A 175 21.66 32.19 -17.99
C ILE A 175 22.59 30.98 -18.01
N THR A 176 22.96 30.47 -16.84
CA THR A 176 23.84 29.30 -16.76
C THR A 176 23.11 28.02 -17.13
N ARG A 177 23.85 27.01 -17.62
CA ARG A 177 23.32 25.66 -17.89
C ARG A 177 22.61 25.08 -16.65
N ALA A 178 23.18 25.28 -15.47
CA ALA A 178 22.60 24.78 -14.23
C ALA A 178 21.26 25.45 -13.92
N GLU A 179 21.18 26.78 -14.00
CA GLU A 179 19.94 27.52 -13.77
C GLU A 179 18.83 27.07 -14.75
N LEU A 180 19.15 26.94 -16.03
CA LEU A 180 18.17 26.48 -17.02
C LEU A 180 17.61 25.09 -16.68
N TYR A 181 18.50 24.16 -16.30
CA TYR A 181 18.10 22.81 -15.92
C TYR A 181 17.16 22.82 -14.71
N PHE A 182 17.57 23.51 -13.64
CA PHE A 182 16.80 23.54 -12.39
C PHE A 182 15.47 24.28 -12.54
N ILE A 183 15.42 25.41 -13.25
CA ILE A 183 14.17 26.17 -13.48
C ILE A 183 13.15 25.31 -14.24
N ARG A 184 13.60 24.59 -15.28
CA ARG A 184 12.70 23.75 -16.08
C ARG A 184 12.21 22.56 -15.27
N LEU A 185 13.10 21.87 -14.56
CA LEU A 185 12.74 20.74 -13.72
C LEU A 185 11.79 21.16 -12.58
N SER A 186 12.11 22.23 -11.86
CA SER A 186 11.29 22.72 -10.75
C SER A 186 9.90 23.15 -11.20
N SER A 187 9.77 23.72 -12.40
CA SER A 187 8.48 24.08 -13.00
C SER A 187 7.57 22.86 -13.15
N GLY A 188 8.06 21.74 -13.68
CA GLY A 188 7.23 20.54 -13.79
C GLY A 188 6.96 19.86 -12.45
N ILE A 189 7.90 19.89 -11.50
CA ILE A 189 7.66 19.40 -10.13
C ILE A 189 6.58 20.24 -9.45
N LEU A 190 6.61 21.57 -9.61
CA LEU A 190 5.59 22.46 -9.08
C LEU A 190 4.22 22.17 -9.70
N THR A 191 4.15 21.91 -11.01
CA THR A 191 2.92 21.46 -11.67
C THR A 191 2.40 20.16 -11.08
N ALA A 192 3.27 19.19 -10.78
CA ALA A 192 2.88 17.94 -10.12
C ALA A 192 2.30 18.19 -8.71
N ILE A 193 2.90 19.10 -7.93
CA ILE A 193 2.40 19.51 -6.61
C ILE A 193 1.02 20.15 -6.71
N VAL A 194 0.86 21.13 -7.60
CA VAL A 194 -0.40 21.84 -7.79
C VAL A 194 -1.49 20.89 -8.30
N ALA A 195 -1.19 20.06 -9.30
CA ALA A 195 -2.13 19.08 -9.84
C ALA A 195 -2.57 18.08 -8.75
N SER A 196 -1.64 17.61 -7.92
CA SER A 196 -1.96 16.68 -6.83
C SER A 196 -2.80 17.34 -5.74
N ALA A 197 -2.48 18.59 -5.37
CA ALA A 197 -3.24 19.36 -4.40
C ALA A 197 -4.67 19.65 -4.89
N ILE A 198 -4.83 20.05 -6.15
CA ILE A 198 -6.15 20.29 -6.76
C ILE A 198 -6.94 18.99 -6.82
N PHE A 199 -6.34 17.91 -7.34
CA PHE A 199 -7.01 16.60 -7.43
C PHE A 199 -7.43 16.10 -6.06
N GLY A 200 -6.51 16.06 -5.10
CA GLY A 200 -6.78 15.59 -3.75
C GLY A 200 -7.82 16.43 -3.03
N SER A 201 -7.79 17.76 -3.20
CA SER A 201 -8.79 18.65 -2.60
C SER A 201 -10.17 18.45 -3.25
N VAL A 202 -10.27 18.56 -4.57
CA VAL A 202 -11.57 18.46 -5.27
C VAL A 202 -12.17 17.07 -5.09
N PHE A 203 -11.40 16.02 -5.39
CA PHE A 203 -11.91 14.65 -5.36
C PHE A 203 -12.11 14.17 -3.92
N GLY A 204 -11.15 14.48 -3.04
CA GLY A 204 -11.21 14.10 -1.63
C GLY A 204 -12.32 14.82 -0.88
N LEU A 205 -12.51 16.13 -1.07
CA LEU A 205 -13.61 16.87 -0.45
C LEU A 205 -14.95 16.42 -1.01
N SER A 206 -15.10 16.27 -2.33
CA SER A 206 -16.36 15.81 -2.93
C SER A 206 -16.79 14.47 -2.36
N PHE A 207 -15.87 13.52 -2.31
CA PHE A 207 -16.12 12.21 -1.72
C PHE A 207 -16.48 12.30 -0.23
N SER A 208 -15.73 13.11 0.52
CA SER A 208 -15.94 13.23 1.96
C SER A 208 -17.26 13.92 2.30
N LEU A 209 -17.72 14.85 1.46
CA LEU A 209 -19.05 15.47 1.57
C LEU A 209 -20.17 14.48 1.27
N MET A 210 -20.00 13.61 0.27
CA MET A 210 -21.01 12.60 -0.05
C MET A 210 -21.18 11.57 1.08
N ILE A 211 -20.09 11.25 1.79
CA ILE A 211 -20.04 10.13 2.74
C ILE A 211 -19.98 10.59 4.19
N HIS A 212 -19.88 11.91 4.42
CA HIS A 212 -19.82 12.53 5.74
C HIS A 212 -18.67 11.96 6.59
N CYS A 213 -17.51 11.68 5.98
CA CYS A 213 -16.40 10.97 6.60
C CYS A 213 -15.05 11.67 6.36
N PHE A 214 -14.18 11.66 7.38
CA PHE A 214 -12.84 12.26 7.51
C PHE A 214 -12.26 13.02 6.28
N ALA A 215 -12.76 14.23 6.03
CA ALA A 215 -12.39 15.03 4.86
C ALA A 215 -10.87 15.28 4.74
N MET A 216 -10.24 15.73 5.82
CA MET A 216 -8.81 16.06 5.80
C MET A 216 -7.92 14.83 5.60
N TYR A 217 -8.34 13.66 6.09
CA TYR A 217 -7.63 12.40 5.92
C TYR A 217 -7.62 11.97 4.45
N THR A 218 -8.81 11.92 3.84
CA THR A 218 -8.98 11.50 2.45
C THR A 218 -8.25 12.43 1.48
N VAL A 219 -8.37 13.75 1.68
CA VAL A 219 -7.64 14.74 0.89
C VAL A 219 -6.13 14.52 0.98
N SER A 220 -5.60 14.42 2.20
CA SER A 220 -4.15 14.28 2.42
C SER A 220 -3.60 13.00 1.80
N ILE A 221 -4.34 11.89 1.89
CA ILE A 221 -3.92 10.62 1.31
C ILE A 221 -3.98 10.63 -0.21
N LEU A 222 -4.99 11.25 -0.83
CA LEU A 222 -5.05 11.36 -2.29
C LEU A 222 -3.90 12.22 -2.83
N ILE A 223 -3.51 13.30 -2.11
CA ILE A 223 -2.32 14.08 -2.44
C ILE A 223 -1.07 13.21 -2.34
N LEU A 224 -0.89 12.50 -1.22
CA LEU A 224 0.27 11.63 -0.99
C LEU A 224 0.34 10.46 -1.99
N MET A 225 -0.81 10.00 -2.49
CA MET A 225 -0.88 8.97 -3.51
C MET A 225 -0.44 9.51 -4.87
N LEU A 226 -0.90 10.69 -5.27
CA LEU A 226 -0.71 11.20 -6.63
C LEU A 226 0.63 11.90 -6.83
N LEU A 227 1.08 12.70 -5.86
CA LEU A 227 2.29 13.53 -5.98
C LEU A 227 3.55 12.72 -6.36
N PRO A 228 3.90 11.62 -5.67
CA PRO A 228 5.12 10.88 -5.98
C PRO A 228 5.10 10.28 -7.40
N ILE A 229 3.93 9.82 -7.86
CA ILE A 229 3.75 9.27 -9.20
C ILE A 229 3.97 10.34 -10.26
N LEU A 230 3.35 11.51 -10.11
CA LEU A 230 3.46 12.59 -11.10
C LEU A 230 4.89 13.14 -11.17
N THR A 231 5.52 13.36 -10.00
CA THR A 231 6.91 13.81 -9.93
C THR A 231 7.86 12.80 -10.57
N PHE A 232 7.68 11.50 -10.31
CA PHE A 232 8.52 10.46 -10.90
C PHE A 232 8.41 10.43 -12.43
N HIS A 233 7.21 10.37 -12.99
CA HIS A 233 7.04 10.28 -14.46
C HIS A 233 7.52 11.53 -15.19
N TYR A 234 7.31 12.72 -14.61
CA TYR A 234 7.89 13.95 -15.15
C TYR A 234 9.42 13.91 -15.14
N THR A 235 10.02 13.56 -14.00
CA THR A 235 11.49 13.52 -13.84
C THR A 235 12.10 12.47 -14.77
N LEU A 236 11.43 11.34 -14.97
CA LEU A 236 11.86 10.29 -15.89
C LEU A 236 11.93 10.80 -17.33
N GLY A 237 10.84 11.39 -17.85
CA GLY A 237 10.81 11.92 -19.22
C GLY A 237 11.81 13.07 -19.41
N PHE A 238 11.92 13.96 -18.41
CA PHE A 238 12.90 15.04 -18.40
C PHE A 238 14.33 14.51 -18.45
N THR A 239 14.63 13.47 -17.66
CA THR A 239 15.97 12.85 -17.62
C THR A 239 16.29 12.16 -18.94
N LEU A 240 15.36 11.39 -19.51
CA LEU A 240 15.53 10.71 -20.79
C LEU A 240 15.84 11.67 -21.94
N SER A 241 15.28 12.88 -21.89
CA SER A 241 15.54 13.94 -22.88
C SER A 241 17.03 14.32 -22.96
N ASN A 242 17.80 14.15 -21.88
CA ASN A 242 19.25 14.42 -21.87
C ASN A 242 20.08 13.29 -22.50
N PHE A 243 19.51 12.10 -22.62
CA PHE A 243 20.17 10.95 -23.24
C PHE A 243 19.80 10.80 -24.72
N ILE A 244 18.62 11.26 -25.11
CA ILE A 244 18.07 11.07 -26.45
C ILE A 244 17.82 12.45 -27.07
N LYS A 245 18.62 12.82 -28.09
CA LYS A 245 18.50 14.12 -28.76
C LYS A 245 17.14 14.33 -29.45
N SER A 246 16.51 13.26 -29.91
CA SER A 246 15.20 13.32 -30.60
C SER A 246 14.05 13.40 -29.60
N SER A 247 13.21 14.43 -29.76
CA SER A 247 12.06 14.68 -28.88
C SER A 247 10.99 13.60 -29.00
N THR A 248 10.67 13.16 -30.22
CA THR A 248 9.68 12.11 -30.49
C THR A 248 10.10 10.76 -29.91
N LYS A 249 11.39 10.39 -30.05
CA LYS A 249 11.92 9.14 -29.48
C LYS A 249 11.86 9.16 -27.95
N THR A 250 12.16 10.30 -27.34
CA THR A 250 12.07 10.48 -25.89
C THR A 250 10.64 10.30 -25.39
N LEU A 251 9.66 10.91 -26.06
CA LEU A 251 8.25 10.78 -25.71
C LEU A 251 7.79 9.31 -25.80
N GLY A 252 8.07 8.66 -26.94
CA GLY A 252 7.71 7.26 -27.16
C GLY A 252 8.33 6.33 -26.11
N LEU A 253 9.62 6.48 -25.81
CA LEU A 253 10.29 5.66 -24.80
C LEU A 253 9.73 5.90 -23.40
N SER A 254 9.41 7.14 -23.04
CA SER A 254 8.82 7.47 -21.74
C SER A 254 7.45 6.79 -21.56
N ILE A 255 6.63 6.77 -22.61
CA ILE A 255 5.32 6.08 -22.60
C ILE A 255 5.51 4.57 -22.48
N VAL A 256 6.46 3.97 -23.21
CA VAL A 256 6.76 2.53 -23.12
C VAL A 256 7.21 2.16 -21.71
N ILE A 257 8.11 2.95 -21.10
CA ILE A 257 8.56 2.70 -19.72
C ILE A 257 7.40 2.85 -18.72
N PHE A 258 6.52 3.84 -18.90
CA PHE A 258 5.31 3.99 -18.09
C PHE A 258 4.41 2.75 -18.16
N ILE A 259 4.16 2.24 -19.37
CA ILE A 259 3.35 1.02 -19.57
C ILE A 259 4.02 -0.18 -18.90
N LEU A 260 5.34 -0.35 -19.08
CA LEU A 260 6.09 -1.45 -18.47
C LEU A 260 6.02 -1.39 -16.94
N ILE A 261 6.24 -0.23 -16.34
CA ILE A 261 6.13 -0.04 -14.89
C ILE A 261 4.72 -0.40 -14.42
N THR A 262 3.69 0.08 -15.12
CA THR A 262 2.28 -0.17 -14.78
C THR A 262 1.93 -1.67 -14.86
N VAL A 263 2.38 -2.35 -15.91
CA VAL A 263 2.14 -3.78 -16.13
C VAL A 263 2.86 -4.62 -15.09
N ILE A 264 4.16 -4.37 -14.87
CA ILE A 264 4.97 -5.06 -13.85
C ILE A 264 4.29 -4.92 -12.49
N ASN A 265 3.85 -3.71 -12.14
CA ASN A 265 3.19 -3.39 -10.89
C ASN A 265 1.86 -4.10 -10.66
N LYS A 266 1.10 -4.39 -11.72
CA LYS A 266 -0.18 -5.12 -11.64
C LYS A 266 0.02 -6.64 -11.62
N ILE A 267 1.05 -7.15 -12.32
CA ILE A 267 1.28 -8.60 -12.49
C ILE A 267 2.15 -9.18 -11.36
N LEU A 268 3.17 -8.46 -10.90
CA LEU A 268 4.12 -8.93 -9.89
C LEU A 268 3.45 -9.48 -8.60
N PRO A 269 2.35 -8.89 -8.09
CA PRO A 269 1.64 -9.40 -6.92
C PRO A 269 0.94 -10.74 -7.14
N ILE A 270 0.57 -11.04 -8.40
CA ILE A 270 -0.16 -12.26 -8.79
C ILE A 270 0.83 -13.41 -8.99
N LEU A 271 1.99 -13.14 -9.59
CA LEU A 271 3.02 -14.15 -9.88
C LEU A 271 3.80 -14.56 -8.64
N LEU A 272 4.08 -13.62 -7.75
CA LEU A 272 4.83 -13.88 -6.52
C LEU A 272 3.85 -14.00 -5.36
N GLU A 273 3.37 -15.22 -5.10
CA GLU A 273 2.76 -15.56 -3.80
C GLU A 273 3.58 -14.88 -2.68
N ILE A 274 2.91 -14.23 -1.72
CA ILE A 274 3.45 -13.26 -0.76
C ILE A 274 4.66 -13.83 0.03
N ASN A 275 5.80 -13.89 -0.62
CA ASN A 275 7.08 -14.32 -0.11
C ASN A 275 7.89 -13.08 0.29
N THR A 276 8.98 -13.29 1.03
CA THR A 276 9.89 -12.21 1.46
C THR A 276 10.42 -11.38 0.29
N LEU A 277 10.62 -12.01 -0.88
CA LEU A 277 11.08 -11.35 -2.11
C LEU A 277 10.03 -10.38 -2.68
N SER A 278 8.74 -10.72 -2.67
CA SER A 278 7.70 -9.81 -3.19
C SER A 278 7.55 -8.58 -2.31
N LYS A 279 7.65 -8.72 -0.98
CA LYS A 279 7.69 -7.59 -0.05
C LYS A 279 8.88 -6.64 -0.30
N ALA A 280 10.05 -7.21 -0.62
CA ALA A 280 11.23 -6.42 -0.97
C ALA A 280 11.02 -5.67 -2.30
N LEU A 281 10.48 -6.34 -3.32
CA LEU A 281 10.23 -5.72 -4.63
C LEU A 281 9.16 -4.62 -4.57
N TYR A 282 8.12 -4.78 -3.75
CA TYR A 282 7.16 -3.71 -3.45
C TYR A 282 7.83 -2.47 -2.86
N SER A 283 8.87 -2.68 -2.05
CA SER A 283 9.58 -1.60 -1.37
C SER A 283 10.58 -0.89 -2.30
N ILE A 284 11.07 -1.54 -3.36
CA ILE A 284 12.06 -1.00 -4.33
C ILE A 284 11.39 -0.24 -5.50
N ASN A 285 10.06 -0.23 -5.55
CA ASN A 285 9.28 0.38 -6.60
C ASN A 285 9.44 1.92 -6.68
N PRO A 286 9.62 2.52 -7.87
CA PRO A 286 9.68 3.98 -8.07
C PRO A 286 8.40 4.74 -7.72
N ILE A 287 7.30 4.05 -7.40
CA ILE A 287 6.04 4.65 -6.92
C ILE A 287 5.62 4.07 -5.56
N SER A 288 6.59 3.66 -4.74
CA SER A 288 6.36 2.94 -3.48
C SER A 288 5.55 3.73 -2.44
N ILE A 289 5.74 5.05 -2.30
CA ILE A 289 4.92 5.87 -1.37
C ILE A 289 3.43 5.84 -1.78
N SER A 290 3.14 5.83 -3.07
CA SER A 290 1.77 5.78 -3.56
C SER A 290 1.09 4.44 -3.24
N TYR A 291 1.85 3.34 -3.14
CA TYR A 291 1.35 2.09 -2.59
C TYR A 291 1.04 2.18 -1.10
N VAL A 292 1.90 2.86 -0.32
CA VAL A 292 1.61 3.13 1.09
C VAL A 292 0.32 3.94 1.24
N ALA A 293 0.14 4.99 0.44
CA ALA A 293 -1.04 5.84 0.45
C ALA A 293 -2.32 5.09 0.07
N SER A 294 -2.29 4.30 -1.01
CA SER A 294 -3.45 3.47 -1.43
C SER A 294 -3.82 2.38 -0.41
N TYR A 295 -2.82 1.81 0.27
CA TYR A 295 -3.05 0.89 1.38
C TYR A 295 -3.69 1.59 2.58
N LEU A 296 -3.17 2.76 2.98
CA LEU A 296 -3.73 3.57 4.06
C LEU A 296 -5.16 4.03 3.75
N LEU A 297 -5.45 4.39 2.50
CA LEU A 297 -6.79 4.78 2.07
C LEU A 297 -7.83 3.69 2.37
N THR A 298 -7.45 2.42 2.23
CA THR A 298 -8.36 1.29 2.40
C THR A 298 -8.32 0.70 3.81
N HIS A 299 -7.17 0.69 4.48
CA HIS A 299 -6.98 -0.03 5.75
C HIS A 299 -6.89 0.88 6.98
N PHE A 300 -6.74 2.21 6.82
CA PHE A 300 -6.61 3.22 7.90
C PHE A 300 -5.47 3.02 8.91
N THR A 301 -4.72 1.93 8.78
CA THR A 301 -3.59 1.57 9.63
C THR A 301 -2.50 0.92 8.80
N LEU A 302 -1.28 0.96 9.33
CA LEU A 302 -0.10 0.32 8.76
C LEU A 302 0.14 -1.06 9.38
N ALA A 303 -0.72 -1.49 10.30
CA ALA A 303 -0.61 -2.77 10.99
C ALA A 303 -0.76 -3.93 9.99
N GLY A 304 0.35 -4.63 9.75
CA GLY A 304 0.44 -5.76 8.81
C GLY A 304 0.60 -5.36 7.34
N ALA A 305 0.93 -4.10 7.07
CA ALA A 305 1.32 -3.66 5.75
C ALA A 305 2.44 -4.57 5.18
N PRO A 306 2.36 -4.97 3.90
CA PRO A 306 3.37 -5.83 3.28
C PRO A 306 4.69 -5.10 2.98
N PHE A 307 4.83 -3.84 3.39
CA PHE A 307 5.95 -2.95 3.09
C PHE A 307 6.42 -2.19 4.35
N ASN A 308 7.65 -1.69 4.31
CA ASN A 308 8.20 -0.81 5.35
C ASN A 308 8.19 0.64 4.86
N ILE A 309 7.49 1.52 5.57
CA ILE A 309 7.28 2.93 5.20
C ILE A 309 8.61 3.68 5.05
N GLY A 310 9.55 3.49 5.98
CA GLY A 310 10.84 4.16 5.94
C GLY A 310 11.63 3.77 4.68
N ILE A 311 11.58 2.49 4.31
CA ILE A 311 12.21 2.00 3.07
C ILE A 311 11.49 2.58 1.85
N SER A 312 10.15 2.57 1.82
CA SER A 312 9.38 3.13 0.70
C SER A 312 9.68 4.62 0.48
N ILE A 313 9.76 5.42 1.54
CA ILE A 313 10.13 6.83 1.43
C ILE A 313 11.54 6.98 0.87
N THR A 314 12.49 6.24 1.42
CA THR A 314 13.90 6.31 1.01
C THR A 314 14.07 5.92 -0.45
N VAL A 315 13.41 4.85 -0.90
CA VAL A 315 13.47 4.37 -2.28
C VAL A 315 12.82 5.36 -3.24
N GLN A 316 11.65 5.92 -2.89
CA GLN A 316 11.00 6.93 -3.71
C GLN A 316 11.90 8.14 -3.94
N LEU A 317 12.51 8.64 -2.87
CA LEU A 317 13.45 9.75 -2.93
C LEU A 317 14.70 9.37 -3.73
N ALA A 318 15.23 8.15 -3.55
CA ALA A 318 16.38 7.68 -4.30
C ALA A 318 16.13 7.62 -5.81
N TRP A 319 14.94 7.21 -6.25
CA TRP A 319 14.56 7.24 -7.66
C TRP A 319 14.48 8.67 -8.22
N ILE A 320 13.80 9.58 -7.51
CA ILE A 320 13.64 10.97 -7.97
C ILE A 320 14.99 11.70 -7.98
N ILE A 321 15.73 11.65 -6.87
CA ILE A 321 17.04 12.30 -6.73
C ILE A 321 18.06 11.64 -7.68
N GLY A 322 18.04 10.32 -7.79
CA GLY A 322 18.92 9.58 -8.70
C GLY A 322 18.73 10.00 -10.15
N LEU A 323 17.48 10.06 -10.63
CA LEU A 323 17.18 10.54 -11.98
C LEU A 323 17.59 12.01 -12.17
N LEU A 324 17.31 12.87 -11.19
CA LEU A 324 17.72 14.28 -11.22
C LEU A 324 19.23 14.44 -11.37
N VAL A 325 20.02 13.74 -10.55
CA VAL A 325 21.48 13.81 -10.58
C VAL A 325 22.02 13.23 -11.89
N LEU A 326 21.50 12.08 -12.33
CA LEU A 326 21.89 11.46 -13.61
C LEU A 326 21.60 12.39 -14.80
N GLY A 327 20.42 13.00 -14.84
CA GLY A 327 20.03 13.96 -15.86
C GLY A 327 20.93 15.19 -15.88
N TYR A 328 21.24 15.74 -14.72
CA TYR A 328 22.09 16.93 -14.60
C TYR A 328 23.54 16.65 -15.05
N LEU A 329 24.12 15.53 -14.59
CA LEU A 329 25.47 15.12 -14.99
C LEU A 329 25.57 14.92 -16.49
N ARG A 330 24.53 14.36 -17.11
CA ARG A 330 24.47 14.20 -18.56
C ARG A 330 24.31 15.53 -19.28
N PHE A 331 23.39 16.38 -18.84
CA PHE A 331 23.15 17.70 -19.43
C PHE A 331 24.40 18.58 -19.41
N ARG A 332 25.18 18.55 -18.31
CA ARG A 332 26.44 19.30 -18.21
C ARG A 332 27.46 18.91 -19.28
N LYS A 333 27.51 17.62 -19.64
CA LYS A 333 28.43 17.05 -20.64
C LYS A 333 27.85 17.02 -22.04
N MET A 334 26.62 17.50 -22.24
CA MET A 334 26.00 17.48 -23.55
C MET A 334 26.61 18.58 -24.42
N ASP A 335 27.05 18.17 -25.61
CA ASP A 335 27.38 19.10 -26.69
C ASP A 335 26.05 19.63 -27.22
N ILE A 336 25.76 20.83 -26.74
CA ILE A 336 24.64 21.71 -27.08
C ILE A 336 25.28 22.82 -27.89
#